data_AF-A0A9W2YXZ6-F1
#
_entry.id   AF-A0A9W2YXZ6-F1
#
_cell.length_a   1.000
_cell.length_b   1.000
_cell.length_c   1.000
_cell.angle_alpha   90.00
_cell.angle_beta   90.00
_cell.angle_gamma   90.00
#
_symmetry.space_group_name_H-M   'P 1'
#
loop_
_entity.id
_entity.type
_entity.pdbx_description
1 polymer ?
#
loop_
_entity_poly.entity_id
_entity_poly.type
_entity_poly.pdbx_seq_one_letter_code
_entity_poly.pdbx_strand_id
1 'polypeptide(L)'
;MDGGKSEASVMNIEMMVVYPEGHEEKRLFVTPGNLVKEEKMKLLRHINIEDPEDYVLLLIAPNKLQTVLDDSEYLETYLEDMATSAESYLEIRRKNAAFTVIQRPVNTQWMNIALK
;
A
#
# COMPACT_ATOMS: atom_id res chain seq x y z
N MET A 1 7.18 15.53 -37.17
CA MET A 1 7.32 14.41 -36.24
C MET A 1 8.45 14.76 -35.30
N ASP A 2 8.15 15.01 -34.03
CA ASP A 2 9.06 14.76 -32.91
C ASP A 2 8.18 14.75 -31.66
N GLY A 3 7.74 13.55 -31.29
CA GLY A 3 6.87 13.30 -30.16
C GLY A 3 7.72 13.21 -28.91
N GLY A 4 8.02 14.36 -28.31
CA GLY A 4 8.58 14.44 -26.96
C GLY A 4 7.54 13.98 -25.94
N LYS A 5 7.27 12.67 -25.88
CA LYS A 5 6.71 12.07 -24.68
C LYS A 5 7.84 12.03 -23.68
N SER A 6 7.95 13.08 -22.87
CA SER A 6 8.73 13.03 -21.64
C SER A 6 8.34 11.76 -20.90
N GLU A 7 9.27 10.81 -20.83
CA GLU A 7 9.22 9.71 -19.88
C GLU A 7 9.20 10.35 -18.49
N ALA A 8 7.99 10.60 -17.98
CA ALA A 8 7.81 10.80 -16.56
C ALA A 8 8.38 9.54 -15.93
N SER A 9 9.59 9.64 -15.40
CA SER A 9 10.16 8.62 -14.53
C SER A 9 9.24 8.58 -13.32
N VAL A 10 8.18 7.78 -13.39
CA VAL A 10 7.25 7.54 -12.29
C VAL A 10 8.11 6.90 -11.21
N MET A 11 8.55 7.70 -10.24
CA MET A 11 9.40 7.23 -9.16
C MET A 11 8.61 6.18 -8.40
N ASN A 12 9.17 4.98 -8.31
CA ASN A 12 8.62 3.97 -7.42
C ASN A 12 8.69 4.48 -5.98
N ILE A 13 7.65 4.20 -5.21
CA ILE A 13 7.56 4.62 -3.82
C ILE A 13 7.83 3.40 -2.94
N GLU A 14 8.72 3.56 -1.98
CA GLU A 14 9.00 2.54 -0.98
C GLU A 14 7.90 2.57 0.09
N MET A 15 7.20 1.45 0.28
CA MET A 15 6.13 1.33 1.28
C MET A 15 6.25 0.04 2.08
N MET A 16 5.67 0.04 3.28
CA MET A 16 5.39 -1.20 4.01
C MET A 16 4.13 -1.84 3.41
N VAL A 17 4.18 -3.15 3.15
CA VAL A 17 3.05 -3.93 2.69
C VAL A 17 2.78 -5.04 3.70
N VAL A 18 1.52 -5.16 4.11
CA VAL A 18 1.05 -6.19 5.02
C VAL A 18 0.21 -7.17 4.21
N TYR A 19 0.63 -8.42 4.19
CA TYR A 19 0.00 -9.49 3.45
C TYR A 19 -1.09 -10.20 4.29
N PRO A 20 -1.92 -11.02 3.63
CA PRO A 20 -2.83 -11.92 4.35
C PRO A 20 -2.08 -12.74 5.40
N GLU A 21 -2.75 -13.06 6.51
CA GLU A 21 -2.16 -13.79 7.66
C GLU A 21 -1.13 -12.98 8.49
N GLY A 22 -0.99 -11.68 8.22
CA GLY A 22 -0.20 -10.77 9.04
C GLY A 22 1.30 -10.79 8.72
N HIS A 23 1.70 -11.41 7.61
CA HIS A 23 3.06 -11.33 7.12
C HIS A 23 3.37 -9.88 6.70
N GLU A 24 4.45 -9.31 7.21
CA GLU A 24 4.83 -7.92 6.94
C GLU A 24 6.09 -7.89 6.11
N GLU A 25 6.03 -7.18 5.00
CA GLU A 25 7.21 -6.88 4.21
C GLU A 25 7.46 -5.38 4.20
N LYS A 26 8.62 -5.01 4.73
CA LYS A 26 9.06 -3.62 4.78
C LYS A 26 9.79 -3.35 3.48
N ARG A 27 9.49 -2.19 2.87
CA ARG A 27 10.25 -1.62 1.74
C ARG A 27 9.97 -2.25 0.38
N LEU A 28 8.70 -2.50 0.09
CA LEU A 28 8.26 -2.86 -1.26
C LEU A 28 8.10 -1.61 -2.11
N PHE A 29 8.64 -1.67 -3.32
CA PHE A 29 8.49 -0.61 -4.31
C PHE A 29 7.13 -0.75 -5.00
N VAL A 30 6.23 0.19 -4.73
CA VAL A 30 4.99 0.35 -5.47
C VAL A 30 5.16 1.32 -6.62
N THR A 31 4.43 1.11 -7.71
CA THR A 31 4.53 1.93 -8.91
C THR A 31 3.24 2.74 -9.06
N PRO A 32 3.24 4.04 -8.74
CA PRO A 32 2.03 4.86 -8.75
C PRO A 32 1.26 4.88 -10.09
N GLY A 33 1.98 4.77 -11.20
CA GLY A 33 1.40 4.75 -12.54
C GLY A 33 0.69 3.44 -12.91
N ASN A 34 0.73 2.42 -12.04
CA ASN A 34 -0.04 1.20 -12.24
C ASN A 34 -1.49 1.41 -11.78
N LEU A 35 -2.42 0.70 -12.43
CA LEU A 35 -3.75 0.50 -11.84
C LEU A 35 -3.61 -0.25 -10.52
N VAL A 36 -4.50 0.04 -9.57
CA VAL A 36 -4.57 -0.68 -8.28
C VAL A 36 -4.64 -2.19 -8.51
N LYS A 37 -5.40 -2.65 -9.52
CA LYS A 37 -5.46 -4.07 -9.90
C LYS A 37 -4.11 -4.64 -10.28
N GLU A 38 -3.32 -3.91 -11.06
CA GLU A 38 -2.00 -4.35 -11.55
C GLU A 38 -1.00 -4.42 -10.40
N GLU A 39 -0.98 -3.41 -9.54
CA GLU A 39 -0.11 -3.38 -8.38
C GLU A 39 -0.49 -4.46 -7.37
N LYS A 40 -1.78 -4.65 -7.10
CA LYS A 40 -2.29 -5.75 -6.26
C LYS A 40 -1.85 -7.12 -6.79
N MET A 41 -1.96 -7.35 -8.10
CA MET A 41 -1.48 -8.59 -8.72
C MET A 41 0.04 -8.78 -8.56
N LYS A 42 0.83 -7.71 -8.73
CA LYS A 42 2.28 -7.74 -8.53
C LYS A 42 2.63 -8.16 -7.09
N LEU A 43 1.97 -7.55 -6.11
CA LEU A 43 2.19 -7.82 -4.70
C LEU A 43 1.76 -9.24 -4.32
N LEU A 44 0.62 -9.73 -4.79
CA LEU A 44 0.15 -11.10 -4.51
C LEU A 44 1.06 -12.18 -5.12
N ARG A 45 1.57 -11.95 -6.33
CA ARG A 45 2.54 -12.86 -6.97
C ARG A 45 3.84 -12.94 -6.19
N HIS A 46 4.24 -11.89 -5.48
CA HIS A 46 5.42 -11.91 -4.61
C HIS A 46 5.33 -13.01 -3.55
N ILE A 47 4.13 -13.30 -3.06
CA ILE A 47 3.87 -14.34 -2.05
C ILE A 47 3.21 -15.61 -2.63
N ASN A 48 3.36 -15.84 -3.93
CA ASN A 48 2.82 -17.01 -4.65
C ASN A 48 1.29 -17.19 -4.57
N ILE A 49 0.54 -16.09 -4.50
CA ILE A 49 -0.92 -16.12 -4.64
C ILE A 49 -1.29 -15.76 -6.08
N GLU A 50 -1.91 -16.71 -6.78
CA GLU A 50 -2.25 -16.56 -8.21
C GLU A 50 -3.66 -16.01 -8.47
N ASP A 51 -4.57 -16.17 -7.51
CA ASP A 51 -5.95 -15.69 -7.62
C ASP A 51 -6.16 -14.37 -6.86
N PRO A 52 -6.17 -13.21 -7.54
CA PRO A 52 -6.34 -11.90 -6.91
C PRO A 52 -7.80 -11.53 -6.67
N GLU A 53 -8.78 -12.28 -7.20
CA GLU A 53 -10.18 -11.86 -7.15
C GLU A 53 -10.73 -11.87 -5.72
N ASP A 54 -10.21 -12.74 -4.87
CA ASP A 54 -10.59 -12.82 -3.47
C ASP A 54 -9.95 -11.75 -2.59
N TYR A 55 -9.11 -10.86 -3.14
CA TYR A 55 -8.31 -9.91 -2.37
C TYR A 55 -8.62 -8.46 -2.71
N VAL A 56 -8.48 -7.60 -1.70
CA VAL A 56 -8.52 -6.15 -1.81
C VAL A 56 -7.22 -5.54 -1.33
N LEU A 57 -6.81 -4.44 -1.95
CA LEU A 57 -5.70 -3.61 -1.51
C LEU A 57 -6.28 -2.45 -0.69
N LEU A 58 -5.73 -2.23 0.49
CA LEU A 58 -6.12 -1.16 1.40
C LEU A 58 -4.95 -0.21 1.62
N LEU A 59 -5.25 1.08 1.71
CA LEU A 59 -4.36 2.05 2.32
C LEU A 59 -4.77 2.24 3.78
N ILE A 60 -3.82 2.06 4.68
CA ILE A 60 -3.98 2.31 6.11
C ILE A 60 -3.22 3.58 6.46
N ALA A 61 -3.96 4.63 6.80
CA ALA A 61 -3.40 5.91 7.20
C ALA A 61 -2.92 5.88 8.68
N PRO A 62 -2.15 6.88 9.16
CA PRO A 62 -1.55 6.87 10.49
C PRO A 62 -2.59 6.79 11.61
N ASN A 63 -3.74 7.44 11.42
CA ASN A 63 -4.88 7.42 12.33
C ASN A 63 -5.69 6.09 12.27
N LYS A 64 -5.17 5.07 11.59
CA LYS A 64 -5.81 3.76 11.36
C LYS A 64 -7.08 3.81 10.50
N LEU A 65 -7.34 4.93 9.81
CA LEU A 65 -8.36 4.99 8.78
C LEU A 65 -7.96 4.04 7.65
N GLN A 66 -8.93 3.29 7.14
CA GLN A 66 -8.74 2.29 6.10
C GLN A 66 -9.50 2.72 4.86
N THR A 67 -8.79 2.79 3.74
CA THR A 67 -9.37 3.07 2.43
C THR A 67 -9.19 1.85 1.56
N VAL A 68 -10.29 1.24 1.11
CA VAL A 68 -10.24 0.20 0.09
C VAL A 68 -9.96 0.88 -1.25
N LEU A 69 -8.90 0.48 -1.92
CA LEU A 69 -8.50 1.08 -3.20
C LEU A 69 -9.30 0.44 -4.34
N ASP A 70 -9.79 1.28 -5.26
CA ASP A 70 -10.56 0.82 -6.42
C ASP A 70 -9.64 0.24 -7.50
N ASP A 71 -9.88 -1.02 -7.88
CA ASP A 71 -9.12 -1.75 -8.91
C ASP A 71 -9.09 -1.03 -10.28
N SER A 72 -10.06 -0.16 -10.57
CA SER A 72 -10.17 0.61 -11.80
C SER A 72 -9.42 1.95 -11.79
N GLU A 73 -8.92 2.37 -10.63
CA GLU A 73 -8.16 3.61 -10.48
C GLU A 73 -6.65 3.37 -10.52
N TYR A 74 -5.90 4.42 -10.86
CA TYR A 74 -4.45 4.42 -10.71
C TYR A 74 -4.08 4.57 -9.25
N LEU A 75 -2.97 3.93 -8.85
CA LEU A 75 -2.44 4.09 -7.50
C LEU A 75 -2.04 5.55 -7.23
N GLU A 76 -1.73 6.31 -8.28
CA GLU A 76 -1.37 7.72 -8.18
C GLU A 76 -2.47 8.61 -7.56
N THR A 77 -3.74 8.22 -7.72
CA THR A 77 -4.91 8.90 -7.12
C THR A 77 -4.81 8.97 -5.60
N TYR A 78 -4.07 8.05 -4.98
CA TYR A 78 -3.95 7.92 -3.52
C TYR A 78 -2.58 8.38 -2.98
N LEU A 79 -1.71 8.97 -3.83
CA LEU A 79 -0.33 9.30 -3.45
C LEU A 79 -0.23 10.29 -2.31
N GLU A 80 -1.12 11.27 -2.27
CA GLU A 80 -1.11 12.28 -1.22
C GLU A 80 -1.32 11.61 0.15
N ASP A 81 -2.25 10.66 0.24
CA ASP A 81 -2.52 9.88 1.46
C ASP A 81 -1.39 8.88 1.78
N MET A 82 -0.70 8.36 0.76
CA MET A 82 0.47 7.49 0.94
C MET A 82 1.71 8.26 1.41
N ALA A 83 1.92 9.47 0.90
CA ALA A 83 3.09 10.30 1.15
C ALA A 83 2.96 11.21 2.39
N THR A 84 1.74 11.42 2.89
CA THR A 84 1.47 12.31 4.03
C THR A 84 2.03 11.82 5.36
N SER A 85 2.44 10.56 5.48
CA SER A 85 3.09 10.06 6.70
C SER A 85 3.93 8.82 6.50
N ALA A 86 5.08 8.78 7.21
CA ALA A 86 5.95 7.61 7.31
C ALA A 86 5.26 6.39 7.95
N GLU A 87 4.08 6.57 8.56
CA GLU A 87 3.30 5.52 9.20
C GLU A 87 2.19 4.94 8.31
N SER A 88 1.95 5.53 7.13
CA SER A 88 1.02 4.98 6.15
C SER A 88 1.56 3.68 5.55
N TYR A 89 0.70 2.69 5.34
CA TYR A 89 1.09 1.41 4.76
C TYR A 89 -0.02 0.78 3.94
N LEU A 90 0.36 -0.14 3.05
CA LEU A 90 -0.58 -0.93 2.27
C LEU A 90 -0.87 -2.25 2.96
N GLU A 91 -2.11 -2.71 2.86
CA GLU A 91 -2.53 -3.99 3.40
C GLU A 91 -3.37 -4.76 2.38
N ILE A 92 -3.07 -6.05 2.19
CA ILE A 92 -3.82 -6.94 1.33
C ILE A 92 -4.65 -7.86 2.21
N ARG A 93 -5.97 -7.85 2.02
CA ARG A 93 -6.92 -8.70 2.78
C ARG A 93 -7.83 -9.50 1.87
N ARG A 94 -8.34 -10.63 2.37
CA ARG A 94 -9.41 -11.38 1.71
C ARG A 94 -10.76 -10.66 1.87
N LYS A 95 -11.57 -10.61 0.80
CA LYS A 95 -12.91 -10.00 0.75
C LYS A 95 -13.87 -10.53 1.83
N ASN A 96 -13.74 -11.81 2.19
CA ASN A 96 -14.61 -12.50 3.17
C ASN A 96 -14.05 -12.54 4.59
N ALA A 97 -12.83 -12.03 4.83
CA ALA A 97 -12.34 -11.89 6.20
C ALA A 97 -13.11 -10.74 6.85
N ALA A 98 -14.01 -11.04 7.78
CA ALA A 98 -14.64 -10.03 8.62
C ALA A 98 -13.56 -9.05 9.08
N PHE A 99 -13.74 -7.75 8.79
CA PHE A 99 -12.78 -6.67 9.04
C PHE A 99 -12.41 -6.62 10.52
N THR A 100 -11.50 -7.49 10.94
CA THR A 100 -11.08 -7.60 12.32
C THR A 100 -9.80 -6.81 12.41
N VAL A 101 -9.92 -5.57 12.87
CA VAL A 101 -8.76 -4.69 13.08
C VAL A 101 -7.90 -5.32 14.17
N ILE A 102 -6.78 -5.93 13.77
CA ILE A 102 -5.73 -6.25 14.73
C ILE A 102 -5.05 -4.92 15.06
N GLN A 103 -5.41 -4.33 16.19
CA GLN A 103 -4.71 -3.15 16.71
C GLN A 103 -3.24 -3.53 16.93
N ARG A 104 -2.34 -3.00 16.10
CA ARG A 104 -0.92 -3.11 16.37
C ARG A 104 -0.58 -2.21 17.56
N PRO A 105 0.19 -2.69 18.56
CA PRO A 105 0.66 -1.83 19.62
C PRO A 105 1.50 -0.70 19.02
N VAL A 106 1.13 0.53 19.35
CA VAL A 106 1.94 1.71 19.03
C VAL A 106 3.26 1.55 19.79
N ASN A 107 4.36 1.40 19.07
CA ASN A 107 5.67 1.29 19.69
C ASN A 107 6.12 2.69 20.14
N THR A 108 5.72 3.08 21.35
CA THR A 108 6.00 4.38 21.96
C THR A 108 7.48 4.61 22.27
N GLN A 109 8.37 3.62 22.09
CA GLN A 109 9.79 3.77 22.38
C GLN A 109 10.52 4.77 21.47
N TRP A 110 9.97 5.10 20.29
CA TRP A 110 10.58 6.06 19.36
C TRP A 110 10.05 7.49 19.51
N MET A 111 8.97 7.69 20.27
CA MET A 111 8.28 8.98 20.38
C MET A 111 8.92 9.95 21.39
N ASN A 112 9.92 9.49 22.16
CA ASN A 112 10.59 10.28 23.19
C ASN A 112 11.90 10.99 22.74
N ILE A 113 12.27 10.94 21.46
CA ILE A 113 13.54 11.55 21.00
C ILE A 113 13.34 12.98 20.43
N ALA A 114 12.10 13.42 20.16
CA ALA A 114 11.86 14.69 19.46
C ALA A 114 11.49 15.90 20.35
N LEU A 115 11.66 15.82 21.68
CA LEU A 115 11.47 16.97 22.57
C LEU A 115 12.58 17.01 23.63
N LYS A 116 13.75 17.54 23.25
CA LYS A 116 14.72 18.10 24.17
C LYS A 116 15.33 19.35 23.58
#